data_AF-A0A2V8F5J0-F1
#
_entry.id   AF-A0A2V8F5J0-F1
#
_cell.length_a   1.000
_cell.length_b   1.000
_cell.length_c   1.000
_cell.angle_alpha   90.00
_cell.angle_beta   90.00
_cell.angle_gamma   90.00
#
_symmetry.space_group_name_H-M   'P 1'
#
loop_
_entity.id
_entity.type
_entity.pdbx_description
1 polymer ?
#
loop_
_entity_poly.entity_id
_entity_poly.type
_entity_poly.pdbx_seq_one_letter_code
_entity_poly.pdbx_strand_id
1 'polypeptide(L)'
;MATSGLQGQDGPYHAGKEIPIGGEGGWDYLSIDPAAHRLYVSHATHVVVIDTQANKVVGDIPDTPGVHGFAIAADLGRGFSSNGRENKASIVDLKTLKLIQKVDTGENPDAILYEPGRHEVYTMNGRGKSATVIDAQSGKVVATIPLEGKPESAQADSRAGRVYVNIEDMNAIQVIDTATHKVAATWSIAPGEAATGMAFDPATHRLFIGCDNKLMLMIDSATGRVIYSVPVGEGVDSTWFDPTTKLAFTSNG
;
A
#
# COMPACT_ATOMS: atom_id res chain seq x y z
N MET A 1 -30.51 1.58 -9.55
CA MET A 1 -29.82 0.29 -9.68
C MET A 1 -28.92 0.38 -10.90
N ALA A 2 -27.68 0.81 -10.71
CA ALA A 2 -26.63 0.71 -11.72
C ALA A 2 -25.74 -0.45 -11.26
N THR A 3 -25.77 -1.54 -12.01
CA THR A 3 -24.81 -2.64 -11.85
C THR A 3 -23.47 -2.12 -12.34
N SER A 4 -22.58 -1.75 -11.42
CA SER A 4 -21.14 -1.57 -11.69
C SER A 4 -20.57 -2.94 -12.02
N GLY A 5 -20.76 -3.37 -13.26
CA GLY A 5 -20.07 -4.54 -13.78
C GLY A 5 -18.59 -4.23 -13.85
N LEU A 6 -17.77 -5.06 -13.19
CA LEU A 6 -16.36 -5.21 -13.51
C LEU A 6 -16.25 -5.38 -15.03
N GLN A 7 -15.83 -4.34 -15.76
CA GLN A 7 -15.42 -4.48 -17.16
C GLN A 7 -14.03 -5.13 -17.17
N GLY A 8 -13.99 -6.43 -16.88
CA GLY A 8 -12.86 -7.24 -17.31
C GLY A 8 -12.90 -7.28 -18.84
N GLN A 9 -12.02 -6.51 -19.49
CA GLN A 9 -11.66 -6.82 -20.87
C GLN A 9 -11.16 -8.27 -20.92
N ASP A 10 -11.53 -9.01 -21.98
CA ASP A 10 -11.16 -10.41 -22.23
C ASP A 10 -9.72 -10.73 -21.79
N GLY A 11 -9.59 -11.25 -20.56
CA GLY A 11 -8.32 -11.52 -19.90
C GLY A 11 -8.40 -12.80 -19.08
N PRO A 12 -7.28 -13.31 -18.54
CA PRO A 12 -7.25 -14.60 -17.84
C PRO A 12 -8.01 -14.58 -16.49
N TYR A 13 -8.53 -13.42 -16.08
CA TYR A 13 -9.23 -13.25 -14.81
C TYR A 13 -10.72 -13.44 -14.96
N HIS A 14 -11.31 -14.07 -13.95
CA HIS A 14 -12.74 -14.18 -13.78
C HIS A 14 -13.08 -13.84 -12.34
N ALA A 15 -14.31 -13.37 -12.12
CA ALA A 15 -14.79 -13.17 -10.75
C ALA A 15 -14.77 -14.52 -10.00
N GLY A 16 -14.17 -14.50 -8.81
CA GLY A 16 -14.13 -15.65 -7.91
C GLY A 16 -15.44 -15.74 -7.10
N LYS A 17 -15.31 -15.75 -5.77
CA LYS A 17 -16.45 -15.72 -4.86
C LYS A 17 -16.60 -14.36 -4.20
N GLU A 18 -17.85 -13.99 -3.93
CA GLU A 18 -18.17 -12.90 -3.01
C GLU A 18 -18.17 -13.44 -1.58
N ILE A 19 -17.49 -12.72 -0.68
CA ILE A 19 -17.38 -13.07 0.74
C ILE A 19 -18.01 -11.92 1.54
N PRO A 20 -19.19 -12.11 2.14
CA PRO A 20 -19.79 -11.09 2.99
C PRO A 20 -18.93 -10.88 4.24
N ILE A 21 -18.44 -9.67 4.44
CA ILE A 21 -17.68 -9.30 5.65
C ILE A 21 -18.63 -8.70 6.71
N GLY A 22 -19.61 -7.91 6.30
CA GLY A 22 -20.55 -7.23 7.20
C GLY A 22 -19.88 -6.07 7.96
N GLY A 23 -20.56 -5.59 9.02
CA GLY A 23 -20.07 -4.48 9.86
C GLY A 23 -20.38 -3.08 9.32
N GLU A 24 -20.09 -2.06 10.12
CA GLU A 24 -20.29 -0.65 9.79
C GLU A 24 -19.00 -0.01 9.28
N GLY A 25 -19.12 1.07 8.50
CA GLY A 25 -17.98 1.83 7.99
C GLY A 25 -17.46 1.34 6.64
N GLY A 26 -16.52 2.11 6.09
CA GLY A 26 -15.93 1.89 4.77
C GLY A 26 -14.67 1.03 4.81
N TRP A 27 -14.30 0.55 3.62
CA TRP A 27 -13.09 -0.22 3.35
C TRP A 27 -12.01 0.69 2.77
N ASP A 28 -10.78 0.22 2.86
CA ASP A 28 -9.61 0.87 2.26
C ASP A 28 -8.70 -0.23 1.68
N TYR A 29 -7.38 -0.16 1.89
CA TYR A 29 -6.42 -1.12 1.36
C TYR A 29 -6.72 -2.58 1.74
N LEU A 30 -6.32 -3.44 0.81
CA LEU A 30 -6.29 -4.89 0.94
C LEU A 30 -4.84 -5.37 0.90
N SER A 31 -4.50 -6.40 1.66
CA SER A 31 -3.17 -7.02 1.63
C SER A 31 -3.25 -8.52 1.77
N ILE A 32 -2.51 -9.26 0.95
CA ILE A 32 -2.59 -10.72 0.87
C ILE A 32 -1.27 -11.38 1.25
N ASP A 33 -1.34 -12.36 2.15
CA ASP A 33 -0.32 -13.36 2.38
C ASP A 33 -0.73 -14.64 1.64
N PRO A 34 -0.21 -14.88 0.42
CA PRO A 34 -0.57 -16.05 -0.36
C PRO A 34 -0.06 -17.36 0.26
N ALA A 35 1.04 -17.34 1.03
CA ALA A 35 1.60 -18.52 1.65
C ALA A 35 0.75 -18.99 2.84
N ALA A 36 0.22 -18.04 3.63
CA ALA A 36 -0.71 -18.32 4.72
C ALA A 36 -2.18 -18.43 4.27
N HIS A 37 -2.47 -18.15 3.00
CA HIS A 37 -3.83 -18.02 2.47
C HIS A 37 -4.68 -17.01 3.24
N ARG A 38 -4.07 -15.90 3.67
CA ARG A 38 -4.72 -14.83 4.44
C ARG A 38 -4.86 -13.56 3.62
N LEU A 39 -6.07 -13.01 3.57
CA LEU A 39 -6.36 -11.68 3.07
C LEU A 39 -6.73 -10.79 4.26
N TYR A 40 -6.04 -9.67 4.39
CA TYR A 40 -6.26 -8.64 5.40
C TYR A 40 -6.98 -7.48 4.74
N VAL A 41 -8.10 -7.06 5.34
CA VAL A 41 -9.02 -6.08 4.78
C VAL A 41 -9.19 -4.96 5.81
N SER A 42 -8.65 -3.78 5.53
CA SER A 42 -8.84 -2.61 6.37
C SER A 42 -10.31 -2.19 6.36
N HIS A 43 -10.91 -2.03 7.54
CA HIS A 43 -12.34 -1.73 7.65
C HIS A 43 -12.61 -0.84 8.85
N ALA A 44 -12.66 0.47 8.59
CA ALA A 44 -12.95 1.52 9.55
C ALA A 44 -12.10 1.50 10.84
N THR A 45 -12.40 0.63 11.81
CA THR A 45 -11.74 0.55 13.12
C THR A 45 -11.09 -0.80 13.43
N HIS A 46 -11.10 -1.73 12.48
CA HIS A 46 -10.49 -3.05 12.61
C HIS A 46 -9.90 -3.52 11.27
N VAL A 47 -9.12 -4.59 11.30
CA VAL A 47 -8.68 -5.31 10.09
C VAL A 47 -9.31 -6.69 10.09
N VAL A 48 -10.13 -6.97 9.09
CA VAL A 48 -10.78 -8.27 8.94
C VAL A 48 -9.84 -9.24 8.23
N VAL A 49 -9.76 -10.47 8.73
CA VAL A 49 -8.89 -11.51 8.19
C VAL A 49 -9.72 -12.59 7.55
N ILE A 50 -9.49 -12.82 6.25
CA ILE A 50 -10.19 -13.79 5.41
C ILE A 50 -9.25 -14.94 5.04
N ASP A 51 -9.78 -16.16 5.10
CA ASP A 51 -9.15 -17.33 4.53
C ASP A 51 -9.53 -17.45 3.05
N THR A 52 -8.55 -17.33 2.16
CA THR A 52 -8.76 -17.31 0.72
C THR A 52 -9.05 -18.70 0.12
N GLN A 53 -8.69 -19.79 0.82
CA GLN A 53 -9.06 -21.13 0.39
C GLN A 53 -10.49 -21.46 0.82
N ALA A 54 -10.82 -21.19 2.08
CA ALA A 54 -12.13 -21.44 2.63
C ALA A 54 -13.18 -20.39 2.22
N ASN A 55 -12.75 -19.26 1.67
CA ASN A 55 -13.58 -18.11 1.29
C ASN A 55 -14.47 -17.63 2.44
N LYS A 56 -13.88 -17.42 3.62
CA LYS A 56 -14.62 -17.00 4.82
C LYS A 56 -13.77 -16.11 5.72
N VAL A 57 -14.43 -15.25 6.48
CA VAL A 57 -13.81 -14.53 7.59
C VAL A 57 -13.34 -15.55 8.65
N VAL A 58 -12.11 -15.40 9.11
CA VAL A 58 -11.45 -16.30 10.08
C VAL A 58 -10.80 -15.56 11.24
N GLY A 59 -10.79 -14.24 11.21
CA GLY A 59 -10.22 -13.44 12.27
C GLY A 59 -10.54 -11.97 12.13
N ASP A 60 -10.22 -11.25 13.19
CA ASP A 60 -10.42 -9.82 13.34
C ASP A 60 -9.26 -9.25 14.15
N ILE A 61 -8.77 -8.08 13.76
CA ILE A 61 -7.78 -7.30 14.50
C ILE A 61 -8.46 -5.99 14.91
N PRO A 62 -8.94 -5.89 16.16
CA PRO A 62 -9.66 -4.71 16.63
C PRO A 62 -8.72 -3.57 17.04
N ASP A 63 -9.31 -2.43 17.42
CA ASP A 63 -8.59 -1.26 17.97
C ASP A 63 -7.56 -0.65 17.02
N THR A 64 -7.94 -0.55 15.74
CA THR A 64 -7.18 0.14 14.69
C THR A 64 -8.02 1.30 14.14
N PRO A 65 -8.30 2.35 14.93
CA PRO A 65 -9.25 3.41 14.55
C PRO A 65 -8.75 4.20 13.33
N GLY A 66 -9.56 4.20 12.27
CA GLY A 66 -9.21 4.81 11.00
C GLY A 66 -8.12 4.05 10.27
N VAL A 67 -8.16 2.72 10.29
CA VAL A 67 -7.17 1.92 9.60
C VAL A 67 -7.26 2.11 8.09
N HIS A 68 -6.12 2.40 7.47
CA HIS A 68 -5.99 2.50 6.02
C HIS A 68 -5.36 1.23 5.47
N GLY A 69 -4.14 0.87 5.91
CA GLY A 69 -3.40 -0.28 5.37
C GLY A 69 -2.94 -1.30 6.41
N PHE A 70 -2.50 -2.47 5.91
CA PHE A 70 -1.94 -3.55 6.71
C PHE A 70 -0.69 -4.18 6.05
N ALA A 71 0.50 -3.93 6.60
CA ALA A 71 1.75 -4.51 6.13
C ALA A 71 2.03 -5.85 6.81
N ILE A 72 2.51 -6.82 6.02
CA ILE A 72 2.74 -8.21 6.45
C ILE A 72 4.25 -8.49 6.46
N ALA A 73 4.82 -8.61 7.67
CA ALA A 73 6.20 -9.09 7.88
C ALA A 73 6.16 -10.57 8.28
N ALA A 74 5.84 -11.43 7.31
CA ALA A 74 5.58 -12.86 7.51
C ALA A 74 6.81 -13.61 8.05
N ASP A 75 8.01 -13.23 7.61
CA ASP A 75 9.31 -13.70 8.09
C ASP A 75 9.53 -13.43 9.59
N LEU A 76 8.90 -12.40 10.14
CA LEU A 76 8.94 -12.06 11.56
C LEU A 76 7.69 -12.52 12.32
N GLY A 77 6.70 -13.09 11.63
CA GLY A 77 5.39 -13.43 12.20
C GLY A 77 4.59 -12.21 12.68
N ARG A 78 4.84 -11.02 12.11
CA ARG A 78 4.24 -9.76 12.56
C ARG A 78 3.45 -9.04 11.47
N GLY A 79 2.34 -8.44 11.87
CA GLY A 79 1.52 -7.57 11.03
C GLY A 79 1.51 -6.16 11.59
N PHE A 80 1.35 -5.18 10.71
CA PHE A 80 1.40 -3.76 11.06
C PHE A 80 0.22 -3.04 10.42
N SER A 81 -0.58 -2.29 11.17
CA SER A 81 -1.66 -1.45 10.62
C SER A 81 -1.30 0.02 10.73
N SER A 82 -1.76 0.85 9.79
CA SER A 82 -1.71 2.31 9.88
C SER A 82 -3.04 2.87 10.39
N ASN A 83 -3.06 3.41 11.60
CA ASN A 83 -4.28 3.86 12.27
C ASN A 83 -4.39 5.39 12.18
N GLY A 84 -5.03 5.86 11.11
CA GLY A 84 -5.10 7.27 10.71
C GLY A 84 -5.72 8.19 11.75
N ARG A 85 -6.75 7.73 12.49
CA ARG A 85 -7.47 8.59 13.46
C ARG A 85 -6.74 8.77 14.80
N GLU A 86 -5.75 7.95 15.09
CA GLU A 86 -4.98 8.03 16.34
C GLU A 86 -3.49 8.34 16.15
N ASN A 87 -3.03 8.52 14.91
CA ASN A 87 -1.63 8.79 14.56
C ASN A 87 -0.67 7.71 15.09
N LYS A 88 -1.03 6.44 14.88
CA LYS A 88 -0.23 5.30 15.33
C LYS A 88 -0.16 4.20 14.28
N ALA A 89 0.82 3.33 14.46
CA ALA A 89 0.80 1.99 13.89
C ALA A 89 0.55 0.95 14.98
N SER A 90 -0.35 -0.03 14.75
CA SER A 90 -0.44 -1.22 15.60
C SER A 90 0.49 -2.29 15.08
N ILE A 91 1.12 -3.06 15.99
CA ILE A 91 1.90 -4.25 15.67
C ILE A 91 1.19 -5.45 16.28
N VAL A 92 0.95 -6.48 15.49
CA VAL A 92 0.22 -7.69 15.90
C VAL A 92 1.01 -8.95 15.59
N ASP A 93 0.73 -10.01 16.34
CA ASP A 93 1.20 -11.36 16.01
C ASP A 93 0.28 -11.97 14.92
N LEU A 94 0.84 -12.35 13.76
CA LEU A 94 0.03 -12.81 12.61
C LEU A 94 -0.71 -14.12 12.87
N LYS A 95 -0.24 -14.93 13.82
CA LYS A 95 -0.83 -16.23 14.13
C LYS A 95 -2.04 -16.09 15.05
N THR A 96 -1.94 -15.23 16.05
CA THR A 96 -2.96 -15.03 17.09
C THR A 96 -3.83 -13.81 16.85
N LEU A 97 -3.42 -12.93 15.93
CA LEU A 97 -4.04 -11.64 15.61
C LEU A 97 -4.10 -10.66 16.79
N LYS A 98 -3.32 -10.93 17.84
CA LYS A 98 -3.30 -10.12 19.05
C LYS A 98 -2.33 -8.96 18.92
N LEU A 99 -2.73 -7.81 19.44
CA LEU A 99 -1.88 -6.64 19.62
C LEU A 99 -0.65 -6.99 20.45
N ILE A 100 0.52 -6.64 19.92
CA ILE A 100 1.81 -6.66 20.59
C ILE A 100 2.09 -5.28 21.18
N GLN A 101 1.98 -4.23 20.37
CA GLN A 101 2.23 -2.85 20.78
C GLN A 101 1.63 -1.85 19.79
N LYS A 102 1.42 -0.61 20.23
CA LYS A 102 1.16 0.54 19.37
C LYS A 102 2.36 1.47 19.35
N VAL A 103 2.66 2.05 18.20
CA VAL A 103 3.83 2.90 17.94
C VAL A 103 3.36 4.24 17.42
N ASP A 104 3.91 5.34 17.93
CA ASP A 104 3.59 6.68 17.43
C ASP A 104 4.12 6.89 16.01
N THR A 105 3.33 7.55 15.17
CA THR A 105 3.70 7.95 13.80
C THR A 105 3.59 9.46 13.65
N GLY A 106 3.83 9.97 12.42
CA GLY A 106 3.33 11.28 12.03
C GLY A 106 1.80 11.32 11.92
N GLU A 107 1.26 12.47 11.56
CA GLU A 107 -0.19 12.66 11.48
C GLU A 107 -0.84 11.92 10.30
N ASN A 108 -1.95 11.23 10.59
CA ASN A 108 -2.76 10.48 9.64
C ASN A 108 -1.92 9.51 8.79
N PRO A 109 -1.33 8.47 9.39
CA PRO A 109 -0.70 7.40 8.63
C PRO A 109 -1.75 6.73 7.73
N ASP A 110 -1.41 6.61 6.45
CA ASP A 110 -2.26 6.09 5.38
C ASP A 110 -1.65 4.78 4.84
N ALA A 111 -1.02 4.76 3.67
CA ALA A 111 -0.32 3.56 3.22
C ALA A 111 0.77 3.10 4.21
N ILE A 112 0.92 1.78 4.32
CA ILE A 112 1.94 1.13 5.13
C ILE A 112 2.54 -0.04 4.36
N LEU A 113 3.86 -0.18 4.36
CA LEU A 113 4.55 -1.28 3.69
C LEU A 113 5.68 -1.85 4.53
N TYR A 114 6.00 -3.12 4.30
CA TYR A 114 7.15 -3.80 4.86
C TYR A 114 8.28 -3.86 3.82
N GLU A 115 9.47 -3.39 4.19
CA GLU A 115 10.71 -3.43 3.44
C GLU A 115 11.60 -4.55 4.02
N PRO A 116 11.62 -5.75 3.41
CA PRO A 116 12.30 -6.91 3.98
C PRO A 116 13.84 -6.85 3.91
N GLY A 117 14.42 -5.96 3.09
CA GLY A 117 15.88 -5.81 3.00
C GLY A 117 16.53 -5.34 4.30
N ARG A 118 15.83 -4.51 5.06
CA ARG A 118 16.27 -3.97 6.36
C ARG A 118 15.37 -4.38 7.53
N HIS A 119 14.31 -5.13 7.27
CA HIS A 119 13.23 -5.42 8.23
C HIS A 119 12.61 -4.14 8.80
N GLU A 120 12.31 -3.18 7.92
CA GLU A 120 11.72 -1.89 8.28
C GLU A 120 10.28 -1.79 7.77
N VAL A 121 9.41 -1.15 8.54
CA VAL A 121 8.04 -0.82 8.14
C VAL A 121 7.94 0.69 7.97
N TYR A 122 7.38 1.13 6.85
CA TYR A 122 7.21 2.54 6.54
C TYR A 122 5.72 2.89 6.58
N THR A 123 5.32 3.87 7.39
CA THR A 123 3.98 4.48 7.33
C THR A 123 4.06 5.81 6.59
N MET A 124 3.16 6.02 5.64
CA MET A 124 3.03 7.26 4.88
C MET A 124 2.08 8.19 5.62
N ASN A 125 2.61 9.22 6.28
CA ASN A 125 1.83 10.14 7.11
C ASN A 125 1.28 11.26 6.22
N GLY A 126 0.11 11.05 5.61
CA GLY A 126 -0.47 11.95 4.60
C GLY A 126 -0.55 13.40 5.09
N ARG A 127 -1.22 13.61 6.22
CA ARG A 127 -1.37 14.95 6.83
C ARG A 127 -0.05 15.48 7.40
N GLY A 128 0.76 14.58 7.96
CA GLY A 128 2.05 14.89 8.56
C GLY A 128 3.19 15.13 7.55
N LYS A 129 2.95 14.98 6.24
CA LYS A 129 3.93 15.15 5.15
C LYS A 129 5.28 14.49 5.46
N SER A 130 5.23 13.25 5.92
CA SER A 130 6.41 12.49 6.34
C SER A 130 6.21 10.99 6.17
N ALA A 131 7.28 10.22 6.22
CA ALA A 131 7.24 8.78 6.43
C ALA A 131 7.82 8.42 7.80
N THR A 132 7.12 7.63 8.60
CA THR A 132 7.69 7.06 9.84
C THR A 132 8.27 5.68 9.53
N VAL A 133 9.51 5.44 9.94
CA VAL A 133 10.22 4.17 9.75
C VAL A 133 10.30 3.44 11.08
N ILE A 134 9.78 2.22 11.13
CA ILE A 134 9.70 1.37 12.31
C ILE A 134 10.58 0.14 12.08
N ASP A 135 11.52 -0.15 12.98
CA ASP A 135 12.23 -1.42 12.98
C ASP A 135 11.22 -2.55 13.30
N ALA A 136 10.99 -3.47 12.38
CA ALA A 136 9.90 -4.43 12.48
C ALA A 136 10.10 -5.46 13.62
N GLN A 137 11.35 -5.70 14.02
CA GLN A 137 11.70 -6.67 15.06
C GLN A 137 11.50 -6.12 16.48
N SER A 138 11.87 -4.87 16.74
CA SER A 138 11.72 -4.21 18.04
C SER A 138 10.45 -3.38 18.13
N GLY A 139 9.91 -2.95 17.00
CA GLY A 139 8.82 -1.98 16.85
C GLY A 139 9.17 -0.58 17.35
N LYS A 140 10.46 -0.23 17.34
CA LYS A 140 10.91 1.13 17.63
C LYS A 140 10.91 1.97 16.36
N VAL A 141 10.49 3.23 16.47
CA VAL A 141 10.73 4.21 15.40
C VAL A 141 12.23 4.45 15.28
N VAL A 142 12.77 4.23 14.08
CA VAL A 142 14.19 4.45 13.77
C VAL A 142 14.43 5.74 12.99
N ALA A 143 13.41 6.23 12.27
CA ALA A 143 13.47 7.52 11.58
C ALA A 143 12.07 8.11 11.36
N THR A 144 12.03 9.43 11.22
CA THR A 144 10.90 10.16 10.62
C THR A 144 11.46 10.99 9.48
N ILE A 145 11.05 10.67 8.26
CA ILE A 145 11.59 11.23 7.02
C ILE A 145 10.65 12.35 6.57
N PRO A 146 11.10 13.62 6.50
CA PRO A 146 10.28 14.68 5.93
C PRO A 146 10.10 14.44 4.43
N LEU A 147 8.87 14.61 3.96
CA LEU A 147 8.50 14.56 2.54
C LEU A 147 8.09 15.95 2.07
N GLU A 148 8.14 16.19 0.77
CA GLU A 148 7.86 17.53 0.20
C GLU A 148 6.35 17.84 0.09
N GLY A 149 5.50 16.82 0.15
CA GLY A 149 4.04 16.93 0.03
C GLY A 149 3.28 15.84 0.77
N LYS A 150 2.02 15.63 0.40
CA LYS A 150 1.13 14.59 0.96
C LYS A 150 1.49 13.22 0.34
N PRO A 151 2.09 12.28 1.11
CA PRO A 151 2.28 10.94 0.62
C PRO A 151 0.94 10.18 0.57
N GLU A 152 0.78 9.31 -0.42
CA GLU A 152 -0.44 8.52 -0.63
C GLU A 152 -0.15 7.02 -0.59
N SER A 153 0.46 6.47 -1.65
CA SER A 153 0.91 5.07 -1.71
C SER A 153 2.43 4.94 -1.87
N ALA A 154 2.96 3.76 -1.58
CA ALA A 154 4.39 3.49 -1.68
C ALA A 154 4.71 2.02 -2.01
N GLN A 155 5.87 1.81 -2.63
CA GLN A 155 6.41 0.48 -2.98
C GLN A 155 7.90 0.40 -2.65
N ALA A 156 8.38 -0.78 -2.23
CA ALA A 156 9.78 -1.03 -1.92
C ALA A 156 10.51 -1.79 -3.03
N ASP A 157 11.76 -1.39 -3.29
CA ASP A 157 12.77 -2.17 -3.99
C ASP A 157 13.92 -2.48 -3.04
N SER A 158 13.78 -3.58 -2.31
CA SER A 158 14.78 -4.06 -1.34
C SER A 158 16.14 -4.33 -1.98
N ARG A 159 16.17 -4.69 -3.28
CA ARG A 159 17.43 -4.97 -3.98
C ARG A 159 18.20 -3.68 -4.27
N ALA A 160 17.48 -2.61 -4.60
CA ALA A 160 18.07 -1.30 -4.83
C ALA A 160 18.21 -0.46 -3.55
N GLY A 161 17.64 -0.89 -2.41
CA GLY A 161 17.62 -0.13 -1.17
C GLY A 161 16.76 1.14 -1.30
N ARG A 162 15.61 1.04 -1.96
CA ARG A 162 14.74 2.18 -2.27
C ARG A 162 13.30 1.95 -1.81
N VAL A 163 12.65 3.02 -1.36
CA VAL A 163 11.19 3.10 -1.24
C VAL A 163 10.70 4.24 -2.12
N TYR A 164 9.77 3.95 -3.03
CA TYR A 164 9.14 4.93 -3.90
C TYR A 164 7.82 5.36 -3.27
N VAL A 165 7.56 6.67 -3.20
CA VAL A 165 6.38 7.23 -2.53
C VAL A 165 5.69 8.19 -3.49
N ASN A 166 4.42 7.96 -3.78
CA ASN A 166 3.58 8.93 -4.49
C ASN A 166 3.36 10.15 -3.59
N ILE A 167 3.63 11.34 -4.13
CA ILE A 167 3.29 12.61 -3.50
C ILE A 167 2.14 13.22 -4.30
N GLU A 168 0.92 12.97 -3.83
CA GLU A 168 -0.33 13.21 -4.55
C GLU A 168 -0.49 14.69 -4.90
N ASP A 169 -0.28 15.59 -3.94
CA ASP A 169 -0.44 17.05 -4.11
C ASP A 169 0.67 17.73 -4.92
N MET A 170 1.67 16.96 -5.39
CA MET A 170 2.82 17.47 -6.15
C MET A 170 2.99 16.87 -7.54
N ASN A 171 2.15 15.91 -7.95
CA ASN A 171 2.33 15.18 -9.21
C ASN A 171 3.76 14.59 -9.32
N ALA A 172 4.23 13.97 -8.23
CA ALA A 172 5.60 13.53 -8.10
C ALA A 172 5.71 12.19 -7.37
N ILE A 173 6.86 11.53 -7.57
CA ILE A 173 7.31 10.42 -6.75
C ILE A 173 8.55 10.88 -5.99
N GLN A 174 8.57 10.69 -4.68
CA GLN A 174 9.80 10.80 -3.90
C GLN A 174 10.43 9.43 -3.68
N VAL A 175 11.74 9.37 -3.84
CA VAL A 175 12.52 8.15 -3.66
C VAL A 175 13.29 8.27 -2.37
N ILE A 176 13.01 7.39 -1.43
CA ILE A 176 13.71 7.28 -0.16
C ILE A 176 14.83 6.25 -0.32
N ASP A 177 16.04 6.63 0.09
CA ASP A 177 17.15 5.70 0.30
C ASP A 177 17.00 5.04 1.67
N THR A 178 16.89 3.70 1.70
CA THR A 178 16.58 2.96 2.93
C THR A 178 17.77 2.85 3.87
N ALA A 179 19.00 3.02 3.37
CA ALA A 179 20.19 2.98 4.22
C ALA A 179 20.39 4.27 5.02
N THR A 180 20.00 5.41 4.45
CA THR A 180 20.20 6.74 5.03
C THR A 180 18.95 7.37 5.61
N HIS A 181 17.77 6.81 5.30
CA HIS A 181 16.45 7.34 5.66
C HIS A 181 16.26 8.78 5.18
N LYS A 182 16.63 9.04 3.92
CA LYS A 182 16.52 10.37 3.28
C LYS A 182 15.90 10.26 1.91
N VAL A 183 15.20 11.32 1.51
CA VAL A 183 14.80 11.50 0.11
C VAL A 183 16.06 11.68 -0.74
N ALA A 184 16.27 10.75 -1.67
CA ALA A 184 17.38 10.73 -2.61
C ALA A 184 17.02 11.39 -3.95
N ALA A 185 15.74 11.40 -4.33
CA ALA A 185 15.26 12.03 -5.54
C ALA A 185 13.78 12.39 -5.46
N THR A 186 13.37 13.38 -6.25
CA THR A 186 11.97 13.70 -6.57
C THR A 186 11.81 13.62 -8.08
N TRP A 187 10.83 12.84 -8.55
CA TRP A 187 10.57 12.60 -9.97
C TRP A 187 9.20 13.14 -10.35
N SER A 188 9.12 13.90 -11.45
CA SER A 188 7.83 14.32 -11.99
C SER A 188 7.12 13.13 -12.65
N ILE A 189 5.80 13.07 -12.49
CA ILE A 189 4.97 12.08 -13.18
C ILE A 189 4.32 12.63 -14.45
N ALA A 190 4.68 13.84 -14.92
CA ALA A 190 4.02 14.43 -16.09
C ALA A 190 4.01 13.47 -17.30
N PRO A 191 2.87 13.27 -17.98
CA PRO A 191 1.65 14.10 -17.90
C PRO A 191 0.60 13.66 -16.86
N GLY A 192 0.89 12.71 -15.97
CA GLY A 192 -0.03 12.32 -14.90
C GLY A 192 -0.22 13.43 -13.86
N GLU A 193 -1.35 13.36 -13.16
CA GLU A 193 -1.74 14.28 -12.09
C GLU A 193 -2.33 13.48 -10.92
N ALA A 194 -2.09 13.95 -9.70
CA ALA A 194 -2.47 13.32 -8.43
C ALA A 194 -2.18 11.82 -8.44
N ALA A 195 -0.91 11.46 -8.21
CA ALA A 195 -0.53 10.06 -8.13
C ALA A 195 -1.15 9.42 -6.89
N THR A 196 -2.08 8.49 -7.10
CA THR A 196 -2.79 7.79 -6.03
C THR A 196 -2.17 6.41 -5.82
N GLY A 197 -2.52 5.43 -6.66
CA GLY A 197 -2.02 4.05 -6.59
C GLY A 197 -0.62 3.85 -7.18
N MET A 198 0.13 2.90 -6.61
CA MET A 198 1.45 2.49 -7.10
C MET A 198 1.62 0.97 -7.04
N ALA A 199 2.04 0.36 -8.16
CA ALA A 199 2.55 -1.01 -8.19
C ALA A 199 3.98 -1.05 -8.75
N PHE A 200 4.69 -2.15 -8.49
CA PHE A 200 6.08 -2.32 -8.89
C PHE A 200 6.34 -3.71 -9.49
N ASP A 201 6.99 -3.75 -10.66
CA ASP A 201 7.62 -4.93 -11.22
C ASP A 201 9.14 -4.88 -10.97
N PRO A 202 9.65 -5.59 -9.94
CA PRO A 202 11.08 -5.63 -9.65
C PRO A 202 11.90 -6.37 -10.71
N ALA A 203 11.27 -7.23 -11.53
CA ALA A 203 12.00 -7.99 -12.54
C ALA A 203 12.42 -7.12 -13.73
N THR A 204 11.63 -6.07 -14.03
CA THR A 204 11.88 -5.18 -15.18
C THR A 204 12.10 -3.72 -14.78
N HIS A 205 12.16 -3.43 -13.47
CA HIS A 205 12.33 -2.08 -12.92
C HIS A 205 11.25 -1.11 -13.43
N ARG A 206 9.98 -1.49 -13.26
CA ARG A 206 8.83 -0.70 -13.71
C ARG A 206 7.90 -0.38 -12.56
N LEU A 207 7.63 0.91 -12.38
CA LEU A 207 6.54 1.40 -11.55
C LEU A 207 5.32 1.64 -12.42
N PHE A 208 4.15 1.28 -11.90
CA PHE A 208 2.85 1.57 -12.50
C PHE A 208 2.10 2.51 -11.58
N ILE A 209 1.80 3.72 -12.06
CA ILE A 209 1.23 4.80 -11.26
C ILE A 209 -0.18 5.08 -11.76
N GLY A 210 -1.17 4.91 -10.88
CA GLY A 210 -2.53 5.40 -11.10
C GLY A 210 -2.60 6.91 -10.88
N CYS A 211 -3.30 7.62 -11.76
CA CYS A 211 -3.45 9.07 -11.72
C CYS A 211 -4.92 9.46 -11.84
N ASP A 212 -5.34 10.50 -11.12
CA ASP A 212 -6.73 11.01 -11.14
C ASP A 212 -7.15 11.52 -12.51
N ASN A 213 -6.21 11.99 -13.33
CA ASN A 213 -6.48 12.44 -14.69
C ASN A 213 -6.70 11.28 -15.69
N LYS A 214 -7.16 10.12 -15.20
CA LYS A 214 -7.53 8.91 -15.95
C LYS A 214 -6.36 8.32 -16.74
N LEU A 215 -5.16 8.42 -16.18
CA LEU A 215 -3.98 7.80 -16.74
C LEU A 215 -3.41 6.76 -15.78
N MET A 216 -2.91 5.67 -16.33
CA MET A 216 -1.87 4.88 -15.69
C MET A 216 -0.55 5.16 -16.41
N LEU A 217 0.48 5.48 -15.64
CA LEU A 217 1.83 5.69 -16.15
C LEU A 217 2.68 4.46 -15.90
N MET A 218 3.58 4.17 -16.84
CA MET A 218 4.70 3.27 -16.62
C MET A 218 5.97 4.10 -16.50
N ILE A 219 6.69 3.93 -15.39
CA ILE A 219 7.91 4.68 -15.06
C ILE A 219 9.08 3.71 -14.89
N ASP A 220 10.24 4.06 -15.45
CA ASP A 220 11.49 3.35 -15.19
C ASP A 220 11.98 3.66 -13.76
N SER A 221 12.03 2.65 -12.89
CA SER A 221 12.35 2.83 -11.47
C SER A 221 13.85 3.09 -11.20
N ALA A 222 14.72 2.94 -12.21
CA ALA A 222 16.12 3.31 -12.07
C ALA A 222 16.32 4.82 -12.27
N THR A 223 15.56 5.42 -13.21
CA THR A 223 15.78 6.81 -13.65
C THR A 223 14.64 7.78 -13.34
N GLY A 224 13.46 7.29 -12.95
CA GLY A 224 12.26 8.12 -12.75
C GLY A 224 11.60 8.62 -14.04
N ARG A 225 11.97 8.07 -15.20
CA ARG A 225 11.45 8.53 -16.49
C ARG A 225 10.11 7.86 -16.78
N VAL A 226 9.08 8.65 -17.06
CA VAL A 226 7.83 8.15 -17.66
C VAL A 226 8.15 7.61 -19.06
N ILE A 227 7.87 6.32 -19.28
CA ILE A 227 8.18 5.63 -20.55
C ILE A 227 6.93 5.26 -21.35
N TYR A 228 5.77 5.20 -20.68
CA TYR A 228 4.50 4.93 -21.34
C TYR A 228 3.33 5.47 -20.51
N SER A 229 2.19 5.69 -21.14
CA SER A 229 0.93 5.96 -20.47
C SER A 229 -0.23 5.29 -21.19
N VAL A 230 -1.24 4.90 -20.44
CA VAL A 230 -2.49 4.32 -20.94
C VAL A 230 -3.69 4.97 -20.25
N PRO A 231 -4.84 5.08 -20.93
CA PRO A 231 -6.06 5.53 -20.28
C PRO A 231 -6.56 4.49 -19.28
N VAL A 232 -7.14 4.96 -18.17
CA VAL A 232 -7.85 4.15 -17.17
C VAL A 232 -9.22 4.79 -16.86
N GLY A 233 -9.96 4.24 -15.89
CA GLY A 233 -11.22 4.80 -15.44
C GLY A 233 -11.06 6.04 -14.57
N GLU A 234 -12.18 6.52 -14.04
CA GLU A 234 -12.23 7.58 -13.01
C GLU A 234 -12.09 6.98 -11.61
N GLY A 235 -11.71 7.82 -10.63
CA GLY A 235 -11.65 7.41 -9.22
C GLY A 235 -10.58 6.36 -8.96
N VAL A 236 -9.37 6.59 -9.49
CA VAL A 236 -8.25 5.67 -9.28
C VAL A 236 -7.71 5.83 -7.87
N ASP A 237 -7.60 4.73 -7.15
CA ASP A 237 -7.16 4.76 -5.76
C ASP A 237 -5.95 3.83 -5.51
N SER A 238 -6.06 2.59 -5.99
CA SER A 238 -5.03 1.56 -5.84
C SER A 238 -4.56 1.04 -7.19
N THR A 239 -3.29 0.61 -7.26
CA THR A 239 -2.71 -0.02 -8.46
C THR A 239 -2.02 -1.34 -8.05
N TRP A 240 -2.16 -2.39 -8.88
CA TRP A 240 -1.54 -3.69 -8.64
C TRP A 240 -0.83 -4.21 -9.90
N PHE A 241 0.16 -5.08 -9.74
CA PHE A 241 0.85 -5.75 -10.85
C PHE A 241 0.88 -7.27 -10.62
N ASP A 242 0.46 -8.03 -11.62
CA ASP A 242 0.58 -9.49 -11.62
C ASP A 242 1.84 -9.90 -12.41
N PRO A 243 2.90 -10.40 -11.74
CA PRO A 243 4.12 -10.80 -12.40
C PRO A 243 3.97 -12.06 -13.26
N THR A 244 2.90 -12.84 -13.12
CA THR A 244 2.64 -14.06 -13.90
C THR A 244 2.10 -13.71 -15.28
N THR A 245 1.06 -12.88 -15.32
CA THR A 245 0.41 -12.46 -16.58
C THR A 245 1.03 -11.20 -17.19
N LYS A 246 1.86 -10.49 -16.42
CA LYS A 246 2.46 -9.20 -16.79
C LYS A 246 1.43 -8.09 -17.03
N LEU A 247 0.33 -8.14 -16.27
CA LEU A 247 -0.74 -7.14 -16.33
C LEU A 247 -0.69 -6.23 -15.09
N ALA A 248 -0.95 -4.94 -15.30
CA ALA A 248 -1.16 -3.96 -14.26
C ALA A 248 -2.64 -3.56 -14.20
N PHE A 249 -3.14 -3.26 -13.00
CA PHE A 249 -4.55 -2.98 -12.71
C PHE A 249 -4.68 -1.70 -11.91
N THR A 250 -5.76 -0.96 -12.11
CA THR A 250 -6.21 0.09 -11.18
C THR A 250 -7.58 -0.26 -10.63
N SER A 251 -7.84 0.09 -9.37
CA SER A 251 -9.21 0.28 -8.91
C SER A 251 -9.76 1.55 -9.57
N ASN A 252 -11.04 1.55 -9.93
CA ASN A 252 -11.74 2.68 -10.53
C ASN A 252 -13.18 2.64 -10.01
N GLY A 253 -13.75 3.74 -9.53
CA GLY A 253 -15.11 3.74 -8.98
C GLY A 253 -15.55 5.04 -8.31
#